data_AF-A0A7W9Y553-F1
#
_entry.id   AF-A0A7W9Y553-F1
#
_cell.length_a   1.000
_cell.length_b   1.000
_cell.length_c   1.000
_cell.angle_alpha   90.00
_cell.angle_beta   90.00
_cell.angle_gamma   90.00
#
_symmetry.space_group_name_H-M   'P 1'
#
loop_
_entity.id
_entity.type
_entity.pdbx_description
1 polymer ?
#
loop_
_entity_poly.entity_id
_entity_poly.type
_entity_poly.pdbx_seq_one_letter_code
_entity_poly.pdbx_strand_id
1 'polypeptide(L)'
;MSKFVLIVLGAATVTFLATGGHTLFPGIARHPQGNIGTSCRIKGNISINSGERIYHVPGQEYYDETRISPQYGERWFCSEEDAQAAGWRRARR
;
A
#
# COMPACT_ATOMS: atom_id res chain seq x y z
N MET A 1 -22.94 -29.78 15.94
CA MET A 1 -22.68 -28.35 16.24
C MET A 1 -21.86 -27.66 15.15
N SER A 2 -20.75 -28.24 14.67
CA SER A 2 -19.91 -27.65 13.60
C SER A 2 -20.63 -27.40 12.26
N LYS A 3 -21.48 -28.32 11.79
CA LYS A 3 -22.18 -28.22 10.49
C LYS A 3 -23.15 -27.02 10.40
N PHE A 4 -23.85 -26.71 11.49
CA PHE A 4 -24.75 -25.54 11.57
C PHE A 4 -23.96 -24.22 11.53
N VAL A 5 -22.84 -24.16 12.25
CA VAL A 5 -21.98 -22.97 12.27
C VAL A 5 -21.39 -22.69 10.88
N LEU A 6 -20.96 -23.74 10.16
CA LEU A 6 -20.44 -23.59 8.79
C LEU A 6 -21.51 -23.10 7.81
N ILE A 7 -22.75 -23.57 7.92
CA ILE A 7 -23.85 -23.12 7.05
C ILE A 7 -24.19 -21.64 7.31
N VAL A 8 -24.26 -21.23 8.59
CA VAL A 8 -24.58 -19.85 8.97
C VAL A 8 -23.48 -18.88 8.51
N LEU A 9 -22.21 -19.24 8.70
CA LEU A 9 -21.08 -18.43 8.24
C LEU A 9 -21.02 -18.34 6.71
N GLY A 10 -21.30 -19.43 5.99
CA GLY A 10 -21.40 -19.45 4.54
C GLY A 10 -22.52 -18.57 4.00
N ALA A 11 -23.72 -18.65 4.59
CA ALA A 11 -24.85 -17.83 4.15
C ALA A 11 -24.63 -16.32 4.42
N ALA A 12 -24.03 -15.97 5.56
CA ALA A 12 -23.75 -14.59 5.92
C ALA A 12 -22.72 -13.94 4.98
N THR A 13 -21.65 -14.65 4.64
CA THR A 13 -20.61 -14.15 3.71
C THR A 13 -21.15 -13.94 2.30
N VAL A 14 -21.95 -14.87 1.77
CA VAL A 14 -22.58 -14.75 0.44
C VAL A 14 -23.52 -13.53 0.39
N THR A 15 -24.36 -13.35 1.41
CA THR A 15 -25.30 -12.23 1.47
C THR A 15 -24.59 -10.88 1.57
N PHE A 16 -23.50 -10.82 2.34
CA PHE A 16 -22.69 -9.61 2.50
C PHE A 16 -22.05 -9.19 1.17
N LEU A 17 -21.52 -10.15 0.41
CA LEU A 17 -20.93 -9.88 -0.91
C LEU A 17 -21.99 -9.42 -1.93
N ALA A 18 -23.15 -10.10 -1.97
CA ALA A 18 -24.23 -9.80 -2.92
C ALA A 18 -24.88 -8.43 -2.71
N THR A 19 -24.96 -7.95 -1.46
CA THR A 19 -25.57 -6.65 -1.12
C THR A 19 -24.60 -5.48 -1.23
N GLY A 20 -23.40 -5.69 -1.80
CA GLY A 20 -22.42 -4.60 -1.93
C GLY A 20 -21.59 -4.34 -0.67
N GLY A 21 -21.66 -5.20 0.35
CA GLY A 21 -20.86 -5.07 1.58
C GLY A 21 -19.35 -5.05 1.35
N HIS A 22 -18.89 -5.59 0.22
CA HIS A 22 -17.49 -5.48 -0.23
C HIS A 22 -17.01 -4.03 -0.39
N THR A 23 -17.91 -3.06 -0.60
CA THR A 23 -17.56 -1.63 -0.66
C THR A 23 -17.18 -1.04 0.70
N LEU A 24 -17.58 -1.68 1.80
CA LEU A 24 -17.24 -1.25 3.17
C LEU A 24 -15.80 -1.61 3.57
N PHE A 25 -15.14 -2.47 2.79
CA PHE A 25 -13.76 -2.90 3.01
C PHE A 25 -12.90 -2.65 1.77
N PRO A 26 -12.58 -1.37 1.47
CA PRO A 26 -11.84 -1.01 0.26
C PRO A 26 -10.41 -1.59 0.21
N GLY A 27 -9.90 -2.13 1.32
CA GLY A 27 -8.59 -2.78 1.38
C GLY A 27 -8.53 -4.18 0.76
N ILE A 28 -9.66 -4.89 0.62
CA ILE A 28 -9.68 -6.28 0.11
C ILE A 28 -9.85 -6.31 -1.42
N ALA A 29 -10.50 -5.29 -2.00
CA ALA A 29 -10.67 -5.16 -3.45
C ALA A 29 -9.47 -4.53 -4.16
N ARG A 30 -8.48 -4.00 -3.42
CA ARG A 30 -7.18 -3.62 -3.99
C ARG A 30 -6.35 -4.87 -4.19
N HIS A 31 -6.65 -5.59 -5.27
CA HIS A 31 -5.64 -6.46 -5.85
C HIS A 31 -4.42 -5.58 -6.10
N PRO A 32 -3.23 -5.89 -5.56
CA PRO A 32 -2.05 -5.19 -5.99
C PRO A 32 -1.93 -5.54 -7.47
N GLN A 33 -2.31 -4.61 -8.35
CA GLN A 33 -1.80 -4.59 -9.70
C GLN A 33 -0.31 -4.27 -9.55
N GLY A 34 0.45 -5.27 -9.10
CA GLY A 34 1.85 -5.36 -9.34
C GLY A 34 1.99 -5.40 -10.85
N ASN A 35 2.19 -4.24 -11.45
CA ASN A 35 2.92 -4.14 -12.69
C ASN A 35 4.33 -4.65 -12.37
N ILE A 36 4.50 -5.97 -12.34
CA ILE A 36 5.80 -6.64 -12.17
C ILE A 36 6.73 -6.31 -13.38
N GLY A 37 6.22 -5.63 -14.41
CA GLY A 37 6.97 -5.13 -15.56
C GLY A 37 7.41 -3.66 -15.51
N THR A 38 7.03 -2.86 -14.51
CA THR A 38 7.47 -1.46 -14.41
C THR A 38 8.12 -1.26 -13.06
N SER A 39 9.44 -1.06 -13.03
CA SER A 39 10.19 -0.72 -11.83
C SER A 39 9.44 0.33 -11.02
N CYS A 40 8.95 -0.02 -9.83
CA CYS A 40 8.27 0.91 -8.92
C CYS A 40 9.15 2.18 -8.80
N ARG A 41 8.66 3.32 -9.32
CA ARG A 41 9.47 4.54 -9.49
C ARG A 41 9.35 5.52 -8.33
N ILE A 42 8.59 5.20 -7.28
CA ILE A 42 8.47 6.09 -6.13
C ILE A 42 9.48 5.63 -5.09
N LYS A 43 10.41 6.49 -4.72
CA LYS A 43 11.51 6.19 -3.80
C LYS A 43 11.10 6.59 -2.39
N GLY A 44 10.94 5.65 -1.48
CA GLY A 44 10.70 5.92 -0.06
C GLY A 44 11.98 5.90 0.76
N ASN A 45 12.49 7.07 1.13
CA ASN A 45 13.63 7.28 2.02
C ASN A 45 13.25 7.63 3.48
N ILE A 46 14.04 7.21 4.46
CA ILE A 46 13.84 7.50 5.87
C ILE A 46 14.95 8.45 6.32
N SER A 47 14.57 9.65 6.78
CA SER A 47 15.52 10.60 7.32
C SER A 47 16.18 10.03 8.57
N ILE A 48 17.49 9.75 8.51
CA ILE A 48 18.24 9.18 9.64
C ILE A 48 18.19 10.11 10.87
N ASN A 49 18.11 11.43 10.65
CA ASN A 49 18.10 12.42 11.73
C ASN A 49 16.72 12.59 12.39
N SER A 50 15.62 12.52 11.61
CA SER A 50 14.27 12.79 12.11
C SER A 50 13.37 11.54 12.19
N GLY A 51 13.80 10.41 11.63
CA GLY A 51 12.98 9.21 11.48
C GLY A 51 11.79 9.38 10.51
N GLU A 52 11.72 10.51 9.80
CA GLU A 52 10.61 10.80 8.90
C GLU A 52 10.65 9.90 7.67
N ARG A 53 9.50 9.32 7.35
CA ARG A 53 9.26 8.53 6.14
C ARG A 53 8.85 9.44 5.01
N ILE A 54 9.73 9.66 4.05
CA ILE A 54 9.54 10.61 2.96
C ILE A 54 9.60 9.85 1.62
N TYR A 55 8.59 10.01 0.78
CA TYR A 55 8.61 9.45 -0.57
C TYR A 55 8.87 10.53 -1.62
N HIS A 56 9.64 10.15 -2.64
CA HIS A 56 10.00 10.96 -3.77
C HIS A 56 9.42 10.38 -5.06
N VAL A 57 8.86 11.26 -5.90
CA VAL A 57 8.32 10.89 -7.22
C VAL A 57 9.25 11.35 -8.34
N PRO A 58 9.24 10.69 -9.51
CA PRO A 58 10.02 11.14 -10.67
C PRO A 58 9.70 12.60 -11.04
N GLY A 59 10.74 13.40 -11.28
CA GLY A 59 10.62 14.84 -11.58
C GLY A 59 10.78 15.77 -10.39
N GLN A 60 10.96 15.24 -9.17
CA GLN A 60 11.38 16.03 -8.02
C GLN A 60 12.88 16.35 -8.03
N GLU A 61 13.25 17.45 -7.38
CA GLU A 61 14.63 17.97 -7.34
C GLU A 61 15.60 16.92 -6.81
N TYR A 62 15.24 16.29 -5.68
CA TYR A 62 16.08 15.31 -5.00
C TYR A 62 15.79 13.86 -5.40
N TYR A 63 15.00 13.63 -6.46
CA TYR A 63 14.63 12.27 -6.84
C TYR A 63 15.86 11.44 -7.23
N ASP A 64 16.75 11.98 -8.05
CA ASP A 64 17.93 11.26 -8.55
C ASP A 64 18.99 11.06 -7.48
N GLU A 65 19.15 12.04 -6.59
CA GLU A 65 20.08 11.99 -5.45
C GLU A 65 19.63 10.98 -4.39
N THR A 66 18.32 10.81 -4.21
CA THR A 66 17.77 9.87 -3.23
C THR A 66 18.12 8.43 -3.60
N ARG A 67 18.93 7.79 -2.77
CA ARG A 67 19.27 6.37 -2.85
C ARG A 67 18.53 5.61 -1.77
N ILE A 68 17.88 4.52 -2.16
CA ILE A 68 17.11 3.69 -1.25
C ILE A 68 17.98 2.57 -0.70
N SER A 69 17.99 2.45 0.61
CA SER A 69 18.77 1.49 1.39
C SER A 69 17.82 0.59 2.20
N PRO A 70 17.45 -0.59 1.67
CA PRO A 70 16.47 -1.48 2.30
C PRO A 70 16.81 -1.91 3.72
N GLN A 71 18.10 -1.91 4.08
CA GLN A 71 18.60 -2.21 5.42
C GLN A 71 18.06 -1.26 6.51
N TYR A 72 17.67 -0.03 6.15
CA TYR A 72 17.08 0.95 7.06
C TYR A 72 15.55 0.94 7.02
N GLY A 73 14.93 0.02 6.29
CA GLY A 73 13.48 -0.04 6.09
C GLY A 73 12.96 0.87 4.96
N GLU A 74 13.87 1.46 4.19
CA GLU A 74 13.56 2.22 2.98
C GLU A 74 13.09 1.29 1.86
N ARG A 75 12.18 1.76 0.99
CA ARG A 75 11.61 0.90 -0.06
C ARG A 75 11.05 1.70 -1.23
N TRP A 76 10.83 1.00 -2.34
CA TRP A 76 10.13 1.56 -3.49
C TRP A 76 8.62 1.33 -3.40
N PHE A 77 7.87 2.27 -3.95
CA PHE A 77 6.42 2.22 -4.09
C PHE A 77 6.04 2.35 -5.56
N CYS A 78 4.94 1.71 -5.92
CA CYS A 78 4.41 1.77 -7.29
C CYS A 78 3.36 2.88 -7.46
N SER A 79 2.72 3.33 -6.37
CA SER A 79 1.77 4.46 -6.35
C SER A 79 2.02 5.40 -5.15
N GLU A 80 1.61 6.66 -5.27
CA GLU A 80 1.71 7.63 -4.15
C GLU A 80 0.74 7.23 -3.03
N GLU A 81 -0.40 6.66 -3.39
CA GLU A 81 -1.41 6.15 -2.47
C GLU A 81 -0.87 5.02 -1.58
N ASP A 82 -0.07 4.09 -2.13
CA ASP A 82 0.55 3.01 -1.36
C ASP A 82 1.60 3.56 -0.39
N ALA A 83 2.34 4.60 -0.80
CA ALA A 83 3.29 5.28 0.07
C ALA A 83 2.56 5.98 1.23
N GLN A 84 1.50 6.71 0.93
CA GLN A 84 0.68 7.39 1.94
C GLN A 84 -0.01 6.40 2.88
N ALA A 85 -0.56 5.30 2.37
CA ALA A 85 -1.17 4.24 3.17
C ALA A 85 -0.16 3.53 4.07
N ALA A 86 1.11 3.45 3.66
CA ALA A 86 2.21 2.95 4.49
C ALA A 86 2.72 3.98 5.51
N GLY A 87 2.12 5.17 5.59
CA GLY A 87 2.47 6.24 6.52
C GLY A 87 3.64 7.11 6.06
N TRP A 88 3.85 7.23 4.74
CA TRP A 88 4.92 8.05 4.17
C TRP A 88 4.36 9.38 3.69
N ARG A 89 5.13 10.46 3.88
CA ARG A 89 4.77 11.81 3.44
C ARG A 89 5.48 12.14 2.12
N ARG A 90 4.83 12.91 1.25
CA ARG A 90 5.46 13.43 0.02
C ARG A 90 6.63 14.36 0.34
N ALA A 91 7.73 14.22 -0.40
CA ALA A 91 8.80 15.19 -0.36
C ALA A 91 8.30 16.58 -0.79
N ARG A 92 8.79 17.63 -0.13
CA ARG A 92 8.41 19.01 -0.46
C ARG A 92 9.10 19.54 -1.72
N ARG A 93 10.22 18.91 -2.09
CA ARG A 93 11.16 19.33 -3.13
C ARG A 93 11.67 18.09 -3.85
#